data_AF-A0A699YNU6-F1
#
_entry.id   AF-A0A699YNU6-F1
#
_cell.length_a   1.000
_cell.length_b   1.000
_cell.length_c   1.000
_cell.angle_alpha   90.00
_cell.angle_beta   90.00
_cell.angle_gamma   90.00
#
_symmetry.space_group_name_H-M   'P 1'
#
loop_
_entity.id
_entity.type
_entity.pdbx_description
1 polymer ?
#
loop_
_entity_poly.entity_id
_entity_poly.type
_entity_poly.pdbx_seq_one_letter_code
_entity_poly.pdbx_strand_id
1 'polypeptide(L)'
;MHLQTATSTADSSAQALTLPLEQVDKVQRVDDPTLPPGAGFWVCLHDQPLGVFLVADNEDDADAWADALMLCAYIVQTRSAQTLAQALC
;
A
#
# COMPACT_ATOMS: atom_id res chain seq x y z
N MET A 1 -5.11 -24.35 -29.95
CA MET A 1 -4.88 -23.79 -28.60
C MET A 1 -5.59 -22.45 -28.53
N HIS A 2 -6.72 -22.37 -27.85
CA HIS A 2 -7.40 -21.09 -27.59
C HIS A 2 -6.78 -20.49 -26.32
N LEU A 3 -6.04 -19.39 -26.48
CA LEU A 3 -5.58 -18.56 -25.37
C LEU A 3 -6.77 -17.73 -24.93
N GLN A 4 -7.34 -18.09 -23.78
CA GLN A 4 -8.41 -17.35 -23.14
C GLN A 4 -7.77 -16.15 -22.43
N THR A 5 -7.79 -14.98 -23.09
CA THR A 5 -7.48 -13.70 -22.47
C THR A 5 -8.52 -13.43 -21.39
N ALA A 6 -8.13 -13.64 -20.13
CA ALA A 6 -8.91 -13.23 -18.98
C ALA A 6 -8.83 -11.70 -18.88
N THR A 7 -9.81 -11.02 -19.48
CA THR A 7 -10.07 -9.61 -19.24
C THR A 7 -10.64 -9.50 -17.81
N SER A 8 -9.77 -9.30 -16.81
CA SER A 8 -10.20 -8.94 -15.47
C SER A 8 -10.87 -7.58 -15.54
N THR A 9 -12.20 -7.61 -15.59
CA THR A 9 -13.04 -6.43 -15.54
C THR A 9 -13.04 -6.00 -14.08
N ALA A 10 -12.25 -4.98 -13.73
CA ALA A 10 -12.22 -4.43 -12.38
C ALA A 10 -13.62 -3.91 -12.04
N ASP A 11 -14.27 -4.61 -11.11
CA ASP A 11 -15.61 -4.28 -10.63
C ASP A 11 -15.59 -2.86 -10.04
N SER A 12 -16.29 -1.92 -10.70
CA SER A 12 -16.25 -0.48 -10.38
C SER A 12 -17.08 -0.11 -9.13
N SER A 13 -17.43 -1.08 -8.30
CA SER A 13 -17.94 -0.87 -6.94
C SER A 13 -16.88 -1.16 -5.86
N ALA A 14 -15.59 -1.05 -6.20
CA ALA A 14 -14.52 -1.16 -5.23
C ALA A 14 -14.59 0.05 -4.28
N GLN A 15 -15.15 -0.17 -3.09
CA GLN A 15 -15.04 0.77 -1.99
C GLN A 15 -13.55 1.10 -1.80
N ALA A 16 -13.22 2.39 -1.84
CA ALA A 16 -11.83 2.82 -1.72
C ALA A 16 -11.24 2.27 -0.41
N LEU A 17 -10.16 1.51 -0.53
CA LEU A 17 -9.42 1.03 0.62
C LEU A 17 -8.84 2.24 1.38
N THR A 18 -9.27 2.43 2.62
CA THR A 18 -8.76 3.48 3.49
C THR A 18 -7.95 2.84 4.60
N LEU A 19 -6.66 3.20 4.69
CA LEU A 19 -5.74 2.72 5.72
C LEU A 19 -5.39 3.89 6.65
N PRO A 20 -5.83 3.87 7.92
CA PRO A 20 -5.43 4.90 8.88
C PRO A 20 -3.91 4.83 9.13
N LEU A 21 -3.21 5.96 9.00
CA LEU A 21 -1.75 6.00 9.15
C LEU A 21 -1.29 5.63 10.56
N GLU A 22 -2.11 5.88 11.58
CA GLU A 22 -1.88 5.46 12.96
C GLU A 22 -1.86 3.93 13.13
N GLN A 23 -2.45 3.19 12.19
CA GLN A 23 -2.45 1.73 12.20
C GLN A 23 -1.23 1.14 11.51
N VAL A 24 -0.52 1.91 10.67
CA VAL A 24 0.64 1.41 9.91
C VAL A 24 1.81 1.18 10.86
N ASP A 25 2.19 -0.09 11.02
CA ASP A 25 3.30 -0.51 11.87
C ASP A 25 4.59 -0.68 11.06
N LYS A 26 4.48 -1.29 9.89
CA LYS A 26 5.61 -1.57 9.00
C LYS A 26 5.15 -1.62 7.56
N VAL A 27 6.01 -1.17 6.65
CA VAL A 27 5.88 -1.41 5.21
C VAL A 27 7.11 -2.14 4.72
N GLN A 28 6.91 -3.16 3.88
CA GLN A 28 8.00 -3.98 3.38
C GLN A 28 7.76 -4.37 1.92
N ARG A 29 8.83 -4.37 1.12
CA ARG A 29 8.81 -4.94 -0.23
C ARG A 29 8.56 -6.44 -0.18
N VAL A 30 7.83 -6.93 -1.17
CA VAL A 30 7.47 -8.34 -1.30
C VAL A 30 7.68 -8.75 -2.74
N ASP A 31 8.41 -9.85 -2.92
CA ASP A 31 8.54 -10.56 -4.17
C ASP A 31 7.65 -11.80 -4.11
N ASP A 32 6.35 -11.60 -4.38
CA ASP A 32 5.34 -12.66 -4.37
C ASP A 32 4.77 -12.84 -5.79
N PRO A 33 5.05 -13.97 -6.45
CA PRO A 33 4.62 -14.21 -7.84
C PRO A 33 3.11 -14.45 -7.97
N THR A 34 2.37 -14.53 -6.87
CA THR A 34 0.90 -14.67 -6.87
C THR A 34 0.18 -13.32 -6.94
N LEU A 35 0.90 -12.21 -6.73
CA LEU A 35 0.34 -10.86 -6.87
C LEU A 35 0.10 -10.49 -8.34
N PRO A 36 -0.82 -9.53 -8.60
CA PRO A 36 -0.96 -8.94 -9.92
C PRO A 36 0.37 -8.38 -10.47
N PRO A 37 0.49 -8.21 -11.79
CA PRO A 37 1.69 -7.63 -12.40
C PRO A 37 2.03 -6.25 -11.82
N GLY A 38 3.32 -6.03 -11.56
CA GLY A 38 3.85 -4.82 -10.96
C GLY A 38 4.81 -5.16 -9.81
N ALA A 39 5.08 -4.20 -8.95
CA ALA A 39 5.99 -4.36 -7.81
C ALA A 39 5.22 -4.40 -6.49
N GLY A 40 5.28 -5.54 -5.79
CA GLY A 40 4.51 -5.78 -4.57
C GLY A 40 5.13 -5.18 -3.30
N PHE A 41 4.28 -4.63 -2.42
CA PHE A 41 4.67 -4.27 -1.07
C PHE A 41 3.55 -4.58 -0.09
N TRP A 42 3.92 -4.91 1.14
CA TRP A 42 3.01 -5.28 2.22
C TRP A 42 3.02 -4.20 3.30
N VAL A 43 1.82 -3.82 3.72
CA VAL A 43 1.56 -2.87 4.80
C VAL A 43 1.04 -3.66 6.00
N CYS A 44 1.87 -3.80 7.03
CA CYS A 44 1.49 -4.36 8.32
C CYS A 44 0.67 -3.33 9.10
N LEU A 45 -0.44 -3.77 9.69
CA LEU A 45 -1.33 -2.93 10.49
C LEU A 45 -1.42 -3.46 11.92
N HIS A 46 -1.52 -2.56 12.90
CA HIS A 46 -1.54 -2.91 14.33
C HIS A 46 -2.70 -3.85 14.68
N ASP A 47 -3.91 -3.52 14.22
CA ASP A 47 -5.13 -4.27 14.54
C ASP A 47 -5.47 -5.35 13.49
N GLN A 48 -4.70 -5.48 12.41
CA GLN A 48 -4.96 -6.47 11.35
C GLN A 48 -3.70 -7.31 11.06
N PRO A 49 -3.62 -8.54 11.62
CA PRO A 49 -2.40 -9.34 11.57
C PRO A 49 -2.01 -9.81 10.15
N LEU A 50 -2.96 -9.80 9.20
CA LEU A 50 -2.68 -10.15 7.80
C LEU A 50 -2.10 -8.97 7.01
N GLY A 51 -2.28 -7.73 7.49
CA GLY A 51 -1.95 -6.52 6.75
C GLY A 51 -2.61 -6.45 5.37
N VAL A 52 -2.03 -5.64 4.49
CA VAL A 52 -2.54 -5.40 3.14
C VAL A 52 -1.40 -5.52 2.13
N PHE A 53 -1.61 -6.27 1.05
CA PHE A 53 -0.71 -6.28 -0.10
C PHE A 53 -1.18 -5.26 -1.14
N LEU A 54 -0.24 -4.45 -1.59
CA LEU A 54 -0.42 -3.44 -2.62
C LEU A 54 0.61 -3.67 -3.73
N VAL A 55 0.28 -3.22 -4.94
CA VAL A 55 1.14 -3.35 -6.12
C VAL A 55 1.31 -1.97 -6.74
N ALA A 56 2.55 -1.54 -6.92
CA ALA A 56 2.89 -0.34 -7.67
C ALA A 56 3.26 -0.68 -9.12
N ASP A 57 3.33 0.33 -9.98
CA ASP A 57 3.62 0.15 -11.41
C ASP A 57 5.03 -0.43 -11.66
N ASN A 58 6.00 -0.07 -10.81
CA ASN A 58 7.39 -0.53 -10.91
C ASN A 58 8.09 -0.55 -9.52
N GLU A 59 9.33 -1.05 -9.49
CA GLU A 59 10.10 -1.24 -8.26
C GLU A 59 10.41 0.08 -7.54
N ASP A 60 10.80 1.11 -8.28
CA ASP A 60 11.13 2.43 -7.72
C ASP A 60 9.90 3.07 -7.06
N ASP A 61 8.73 2.94 -7.68
CA ASP A 61 7.48 3.45 -7.12
C ASP A 61 7.11 2.71 -5.83
N ALA A 62 7.28 1.38 -5.79
CA ALA A 62 7.00 0.60 -4.60
C ALA A 62 7.96 0.93 -3.44
N ASP A 63 9.24 1.20 -3.74
CA ASP A 63 10.21 1.67 -2.74
C ASP A 63 9.84 3.08 -2.25
N ALA A 64 9.50 3.99 -3.16
CA ALA A 64 9.05 5.34 -2.82
C ALA A 64 7.78 5.32 -1.96
N TRP A 65 6.82 4.45 -2.27
CA TRP A 65 5.62 4.26 -1.45
C TRP A 65 5.94 3.71 -0.07
N ALA A 66 6.84 2.71 0.02
CA ALA A 66 7.23 2.14 1.30
C ALA A 66 7.87 3.20 2.21
N ASP A 67 8.80 3.99 1.68
CA ASP A 67 9.47 5.07 2.42
C ASP A 67 8.48 6.17 2.82
N ALA A 68 7.63 6.62 1.89
CA ALA A 68 6.64 7.67 2.14
C ALA A 68 5.65 7.25 3.23
N LEU A 69 5.13 6.01 3.17
CA LEU A 69 4.19 5.50 4.17
C LEU A 69 4.84 5.37 5.55
N MET A 70 6.08 4.84 5.61
CA MET A 70 6.82 4.75 6.87
C MET A 70 7.09 6.12 7.49
N LEU A 71 7.49 7.11 6.68
CA LEU A 71 7.69 8.48 7.14
C LEU A 71 6.40 9.11 7.65
N CYS A 72 5.31 8.97 6.89
CA CYS A 72 4.01 9.51 7.26
C CYS A 72 3.50 8.87 8.57
N ALA A 73 3.58 7.54 8.68
CA ALA A 73 3.20 6.81 9.90
C ALA A 73 4.02 7.29 11.10
N TYR A 74 5.34 7.44 10.94
CA TYR A 74 6.21 7.94 12.00
C TYR A 74 5.83 9.36 12.47
N ILE A 75 5.56 10.28 11.54
CA ILE A 75 5.12 11.64 11.88
C ILE A 75 3.78 11.61 12.62
N VAL A 76 2.82 10.80 12.17
CA VAL A 76 1.50 10.67 12.81
C VAL A 76 1.63 10.13 14.23
N GLN A 77 2.42 9.06 14.42
CA GLN A 77 2.61 8.41 15.72
C GLN A 77 3.38 9.29 16.73
N THR A 78 4.36 10.07 16.27
CA THR A 78 5.21 10.89 17.16
C THR A 78 4.68 12.31 17.36
N ARG A 79 3.83 12.79 16.45
CA ARG A 79 3.26 14.14 16.48
C ARG A 79 1.74 14.05 16.36
N SER A 80 1.22 14.19 15.14
CA SER A 80 -0.21 14.14 14.84
C SER A 80 -0.44 14.10 13.34
N ALA A 81 -1.62 13.63 12.92
CA ALA A 81 -2.07 13.73 11.53
C ALA A 81 -2.17 15.17 11.02
N GLN A 82 -2.47 16.14 11.90
CA GLN A 82 -2.52 17.56 11.55
C GLN A 82 -1.14 18.11 11.17
N THR A 83 -0.10 17.70 11.89
CA THR A 83 1.29 18.09 11.59
C THR A 83 1.73 17.56 10.23
N LEU A 84 1.39 16.31 9.92
CA LEU A 84 1.66 15.74 8.59
C LEU A 84 0.92 16.52 7.50
N ALA A 85 -0.36 16.80 7.69
CA ALA A 85 -1.17 17.53 6.71
C ALA A 85 -0.58 18.93 6.42
N GLN A 86 -0.08 19.64 7.45
CA GLN A 86 0.59 20.93 7.28
C GLN A 86 1.90 20.83 6.50
N ALA A 87 2.65 19.74 6.64
CA ALA A 87 3.93 19.55 5.96
C ALA A 87 3.78 19.21 4.46
N LEU A 88 2.60 18.71 4.06
CA LEU A 88 2.30 18.32 2.67
C LEU A 88 1.61 19.43 1.86
N CYS A 89 1.21 20.53 2.50
CA CYS A 89 0.56 21.69 1.90
C CYS A 89 1.57 22.80 1.57
#